data_AF-A0A959UUW0-F1
#
_entry.id   AF-A0A959UUW0-F1
#
_cell.length_a   1.000
_cell.length_b   1.000
_cell.length_c   1.000
_cell.angle_alpha   90.00
_cell.angle_beta   90.00
_cell.angle_gamma   90.00
#
_symmetry.space_group_name_H-M   'P 1'
#
loop_
_entity.id
_entity.type
_entity.pdbx_description
1 polymer ?
#
loop_
_entity_poly.entity_id
_entity_poly.type
_entity_poly.pdbx_seq_one_letter_code
_entity_poly.pdbx_strand_id
1 'polypeptide(L)' 'APKRVLGEIDRTSAVLRDVLNKDFSTIHVDDDQLAEEVREFLEKHAPDKKDIVKVFKGKGGIFDAFGINKQIKQAFG' A
#
# COMPACT_ATOMS: atom_id res chain seq x y z
N ALA A 1 -16.41 -6.05 25.90
CA ALA A 1 -16.86 -6.40 24.53
C ALA A 1 -15.64 -6.54 23.62
N PRO A 2 -15.57 -7.54 22.73
CA PRO A 2 -14.44 -7.68 21.82
C PRO A 2 -14.52 -6.55 20.77
N LYS A 3 -13.59 -5.61 20.82
CA LYS A 3 -13.41 -4.67 19.70
C LYS A 3 -12.62 -5.40 18.63
N ARG A 4 -13.09 -5.37 17.38
CA ARG A 4 -12.23 -5.67 16.22
C ARG A 4 -11.15 -4.60 16.21
N VAL A 5 -9.94 -4.97 16.62
CA VAL A 5 -8.77 -4.10 16.66
C VAL A 5 -7.98 -4.40 15.39
N LEU A 6 -8.13 -3.57 14.35
CA LEU A 6 -7.07 -3.32 13.36
C LEU A 6 -6.31 -4.55 12.78
N GLY A 7 -7.01 -5.59 12.31
CA GLY A 7 -6.34 -6.79 11.77
C GLY A 7 -5.66 -6.61 10.41
N GLU A 8 -6.08 -5.61 9.61
CA GLU A 8 -5.51 -5.37 8.28
C GLU A 8 -4.22 -4.55 8.36
N ILE A 9 -4.13 -3.63 9.33
CA ILE A 9 -2.95 -2.77 9.54
C ILE A 9 -1.73 -3.59 9.92
N ASP A 10 -1.83 -4.61 10.78
CA ASP A 10 -0.64 -5.39 11.14
C ASP A 10 -0.01 -6.07 9.92
N ARG A 11 -0.83 -6.53 8.95
CA ARG A 11 -0.29 -7.16 7.74
C ARG A 11 0.28 -6.12 6.78
N THR A 12 -0.43 -5.03 6.53
CA THR A 12 0.04 -3.97 5.63
C THR A 12 1.27 -3.28 6.19
N SER A 13 1.30 -2.96 7.49
CA SER A 13 2.44 -2.37 8.17
C SER A 13 3.64 -3.32 8.29
N ALA A 14 3.43 -4.64 8.48
CA ALA A 14 4.50 -5.62 8.45
C ALA A 14 5.12 -5.72 7.04
N VAL A 15 4.28 -5.80 6.00
CA VAL A 15 4.78 -5.80 4.61
C VAL A 15 5.49 -4.48 4.30
N LEU A 16 4.94 -3.34 4.69
CA LEU A 16 5.62 -2.05 4.55
C LEU A 16 6.94 -2.04 5.30
N ARG A 17 7.00 -2.49 6.56
CA ARG A 17 8.25 -2.54 7.32
C ARG A 17 9.32 -3.42 6.67
N ASP A 18 8.93 -4.58 6.15
CA ASP A 18 9.86 -5.56 5.57
C ASP A 18 10.29 -5.19 4.15
N VAL A 19 9.40 -4.54 3.40
CA VAL A 19 9.62 -4.22 1.98
C VAL A 19 10.14 -2.79 1.81
N LEU A 20 9.79 -1.83 2.69
CA LEU A 20 10.17 -0.42 2.58
C LEU A 20 11.67 -0.24 2.80
N ASN A 21 12.39 -0.20 1.69
CA ASN A 21 13.80 0.18 1.63
C ASN A 21 13.96 1.59 1.03
N LYS A 22 15.21 2.08 0.94
CA LYS A 22 15.51 3.41 0.41
C LYS A 22 15.12 3.58 -1.06
N ASP A 23 14.99 2.51 -1.82
CA ASP A 23 14.76 2.54 -3.27
C ASP A 23 13.28 2.72 -3.66
N PHE A 24 12.36 2.64 -2.69
CA PHE A 24 10.94 2.92 -2.95
C PHE A 24 10.72 4.35 -3.40
N SER A 25 10.20 4.48 -4.63
CA SER A 25 9.94 5.75 -5.30
C SER A 25 8.48 6.19 -5.25
N THR A 26 7.52 5.24 -5.21
CA THR A 26 6.07 5.55 -5.15
C THR A 26 5.29 4.38 -4.59
N ILE A 27 4.28 4.66 -3.77
CA ILE A 27 3.30 3.71 -3.24
C ILE A 27 1.93 4.12 -3.77
N HIS A 28 1.26 3.22 -4.49
CA HIS A 28 -0.10 3.45 -5.00
C HIS A 28 -1.09 2.64 -4.18
N VAL A 29 -2.16 3.31 -3.74
CA VAL A 29 -3.24 2.72 -2.94
C VAL A 29 -4.56 3.06 -3.60
N ASP A 30 -5.50 2.12 -3.69
CA ASP A 30 -6.80 2.32 -4.32
C ASP A 30 -7.90 2.78 -3.35
N ASP A 31 -7.59 2.87 -2.06
CA ASP A 31 -8.48 3.33 -1.00
C ASP A 31 -7.91 4.57 -0.28
N ASP A 32 -8.74 5.60 -0.09
CA ASP A 32 -8.34 6.86 0.55
C ASP A 32 -8.03 6.67 2.05
N GLN A 33 -8.77 5.79 2.76
CA GLN A 33 -8.52 5.52 4.19
C GLN A 33 -7.18 4.80 4.37
N LEU A 34 -6.92 3.77 3.57
CA LEU A 34 -5.65 3.05 3.59
C LEU A 34 -4.47 3.96 3.23
N ALA A 35 -4.65 4.92 2.33
CA ALA A 35 -3.62 5.87 1.99
C ALA A 35 -3.24 6.78 3.16
N GLU A 36 -4.22 7.26 3.94
CA GLU A 36 -3.96 8.03 5.16
C GLU A 36 -3.25 7.17 6.21
N GLU A 37 -3.69 5.92 6.42
CA GLU A 37 -3.05 5.00 7.36
C GLU A 37 -1.58 4.73 6.99
N VAL A 38 -1.28 4.54 5.69
CA VAL A 38 0.09 4.36 5.20
C VAL A 38 0.91 5.64 5.37
N ARG A 39 0.32 6.83 5.16
CA ARG A 39 0.99 8.11 5.42
C ARG A 39 1.34 8.28 6.88
N GLU A 40 0.42 7.99 7.81
CA GLU A 40 0.68 8.05 9.24
C GLU A 40 1.80 7.09 9.68
N PHE A 41 1.85 5.89 9.09
CA PHE A 41 2.91 4.93 9.34
C PHE A 41 4.27 5.47 8.85
N LEU A 42 4.31 5.99 7.62
CA LEU A 42 5.53 6.58 7.07
C LEU A 42 5.95 7.83 7.83
N GLU A 43 5.04 8.66 8.30
CA GLU A 43 5.37 9.82 9.14
C GLU A 43 6.10 9.40 10.42
N LYS A 44 5.69 8.29 11.05
CA LYS A 44 6.31 7.75 12.26
C LYS A 44 7.66 7.06 12.01
N HIS A 45 7.83 6.39 10.88
CA HIS A 45 8.99 5.50 10.64
C HIS A 45 9.97 6.01 9.57
N ALA A 46 9.52 6.79 8.60
CA ALA A 46 10.29 7.32 7.46
C ALA A 46 9.64 8.60 6.90
N PRO A 47 9.67 9.74 7.63
CA PRO A 47 8.92 10.94 7.29
C PRO A 47 9.28 11.51 5.91
N ASP A 48 10.52 11.33 5.48
CA ASP A 48 11.02 11.74 4.15
C ASP A 48 10.30 11.02 2.99
N LYS A 49 9.57 9.93 3.28
CA LYS A 49 8.88 9.10 2.29
C LYS A 49 7.36 9.29 2.29
N LYS A 50 6.78 10.13 3.15
CA LYS A 50 5.31 10.26 3.22
C LYS A 50 4.67 10.73 1.90
N ASP A 51 5.38 11.59 1.15
CA ASP A 51 4.88 12.20 -0.08
C ASP A 51 4.89 11.24 -1.28
N ILE A 52 5.45 10.03 -1.12
CA ILE A 52 5.45 9.01 -2.17
C ILE A 52 4.14 8.21 -2.22
N VAL A 53 3.23 8.40 -1.26
CA VAL A 53 1.92 7.73 -1.19
C VAL A 53 0.89 8.46 -2.04
N LYS A 54 0.37 7.77 -3.05
CA LYS A 54 -0.60 8.30 -4.02
C LYS A 54 -1.85 7.44 -4.05
N VAL A 55 -3.01 8.10 -3.97
CA VAL A 55 -4.29 7.43 -4.18
C VAL A 55 -4.51 7.25 -5.68
N PHE A 56 -4.70 6.02 -6.10
CA PHE A 56 -5.03 5.66 -7.46
C PHE A 56 -6.53 5.94 -7.71
N LYS A 57 -6.82 6.91 -8.57
CA LYS A 57 -8.19 7.30 -8.97
C LYS A 57 -8.50 6.99 -10.44
N GLY A 58 -7.75 6.07 -11.04
CA GLY A 58 -7.92 5.70 -12.45
C GLY A 58 -9.19 4.89 -12.70
N LYS A 59 -9.61 4.79 -13.97
CA LYS A 59 -10.69 3.89 -14.37
C LYS A 59 -10.16 2.46 -14.48
N GLY A 60 -10.77 1.52 -13.75
CA GLY A 60 -10.38 0.11 -13.71
C GLY A 60 -9.58 -0.26 -12.46
N GLY A 61 -9.21 -1.54 -12.33
CA GLY A 61 -8.43 -2.02 -11.19
C GLY A 61 -6.99 -1.49 -11.21
N ILE A 62 -6.43 -1.21 -10.03
CA ILE A 62 -5.05 -0.71 -9.89
C ILE A 62 -4.04 -1.61 -10.62
N PHE A 63 -4.16 -2.93 -10.52
CA PHE A 63 -3.24 -3.86 -11.19
C PHE A 63 -3.36 -3.87 -12.73
N ASP A 64 -4.53 -3.58 -13.28
CA ASP A 64 -4.72 -3.46 -14.72
C ASP A 64 -4.08 -2.19 -15.25
N ALA A 65 -4.20 -1.08 -14.51
CA ALA A 65 -3.61 0.20 -14.87
C ALA A 65 -2.07 0.13 -14.94
N PHE A 66 -1.45 -0.70 -14.10
CA PHE A 66 0.00 -0.95 -14.13
C PHE A 66 0.41 -2.16 -14.98
N GLY A 67 -0.54 -2.84 -15.64
CA GLY A 67 -0.25 -4.04 -16.46
C GLY A 67 0.25 -5.26 -15.68
N ILE A 68 0.12 -5.24 -14.35
CA ILE A 68 0.59 -6.29 -13.43
C ILE A 68 -0.40 -7.47 -13.41
N ASN A 69 -1.67 -7.24 -13.74
CA ASN A 69 -2.70 -8.27 -13.69
C ASN A 69 -2.36 -9.51 -14.56
N LYS A 70 -1.70 -9.31 -15.71
CA LYS A 70 -1.24 -10.43 -16.56
C LYS A 70 -0.18 -11.29 -15.87
N GLN A 71 0.76 -10.66 -15.17
CA GLN A 71 1.85 -11.36 -14.46
C GLN A 71 1.31 -12.12 -13.25
N ILE A 72 0.36 -11.51 -12.51
CA ILE A 72 -0.34 -12.17 -11.40
C ILE A 72 -1.04 -13.43 -11.92
N LYS A 73 -1.83 -13.31 -13.00
CA LYS A 73 -2.52 -14.47 -13.59
C LYS A 73 -1.55 -15.59 -14.00
N GLN A 74 -0.42 -15.25 -14.62
CA GLN A 74 0.61 -16.24 -14.96
C GLN A 74 1.25 -16.89 -13.73
N ALA A 75 1.42 -16.16 -12.63
CA ALA A 75 2.01 -16.69 -11.40
C ALA A 75 1.09 -17.70 -10.68
N PHE A 76 -0.22 -17.62 -10.89
CA PHE A 76 -1.21 -18.49 -10.25
C PHE A 76 -1.68 -19.67 -11.12
N GLY A 77 -1.19 -19.79 -12.37
CA GLY A 77 -1.50 -20.90 -13.29
C GLY A 77 -2.69 -20.63 -14.20
#